data_AF-A0A6G4WIR7-F1
#
_entry.id   AF-A0A6G4WIR7-F1
#
_cell.length_a   1.000
_cell.length_b   1.000
_cell.length_c   1.000
_cell.angle_alpha   90.00
_cell.angle_beta   90.00
_cell.angle_gamma   90.00
#
_symmetry.space_group_name_H-M   'P 1'
#
loop_
_entity.id
_entity.type
_entity.pdbx_description
1 polymer ?
#
loop_
_entity_poly.entity_id
_entity_poly.type
_entity_poly.pdbx_seq_one_letter_code
_entity_poly.pdbx_strand_id
1 'polypeptide(L)'
;MIDKLLEVYPAVPLLNVLLVERATELPSDGAGSYLADRYNQPLLRQEGAKGRYPKLWRRVFNMAAGEVYATPESEWCRLFQLAYNEALDEQQVEQERQRRKAGTENDGIHHGRTGEGPHHKALRLWVHANPGRVRQKFASAVAVTEFVLDSADRVDVLFRTGDGVVAVEVKSRDSNLVDLRRGVFQCIKYRAVLQAMDIRDDRFVDAMLVTEEALPGEISVLLKKHQISHFLAPMNRN
;
A
#
# COMPACT_ATOMS: atom_id res chain seq x y z
N MET A 1 -3.17 -23.26 12.46
CA MET A 1 -3.78 -23.04 11.12
C MET A 1 -2.94 -23.74 10.06
N ILE A 2 -1.64 -23.41 9.93
CA ILE A 2 -0.77 -24.10 8.98
C ILE A 2 -0.52 -25.57 9.33
N ASP A 3 -0.45 -25.93 10.62
CA ASP A 3 -0.18 -27.32 11.02
C ASP A 3 -1.29 -28.28 10.55
N LYS A 4 -2.56 -27.87 10.66
CA LYS A 4 -3.70 -28.61 10.10
C LYS A 4 -3.58 -28.81 8.58
N LEU A 5 -3.11 -27.79 7.87
CA LEU A 5 -2.88 -27.89 6.43
C LEU A 5 -1.72 -28.85 6.12
N LEU A 6 -0.65 -28.82 6.90
CA LEU A 6 0.51 -29.70 6.76
C LEU A 6 0.17 -31.17 7.09
N GLU A 7 -0.74 -31.42 8.02
CA GLU A 7 -1.24 -32.77 8.35
C GLU A 7 -1.97 -33.41 7.15
N VAL A 8 -2.79 -32.62 6.45
CA VAL A 8 -3.58 -33.12 5.31
C VAL A 8 -2.78 -33.07 4.01
N TYR A 9 -1.88 -32.09 3.87
CA TYR A 9 -1.04 -31.90 2.68
C TYR A 9 0.37 -31.42 3.07
N PRO A 10 1.33 -32.34 3.27
CA PRO A 10 2.69 -31.99 3.72
C PRO A 10 3.45 -31.02 2.80
N ALA A 11 3.09 -30.98 1.51
CA ALA A 11 3.66 -30.06 0.53
C ALA A 11 2.95 -28.70 0.46
N VAL A 12 1.99 -28.41 1.34
CA VAL A 12 1.22 -27.15 1.31
C VAL A 12 2.11 -25.92 1.35
N PRO A 13 1.94 -24.92 0.47
CA PRO A 13 2.71 -23.69 0.55
C PRO A 13 2.62 -23.07 1.95
N LEU A 14 3.76 -22.64 2.49
CA LEU A 14 3.88 -22.24 3.90
C LEU A 14 3.21 -20.87 4.16
N LEU A 15 1.88 -20.83 4.21
CA LEU A 15 1.09 -19.57 4.31
C LEU A 15 1.49 -18.71 5.53
N ASN A 16 1.91 -19.35 6.63
CA ASN A 16 2.37 -18.67 7.84
C ASN A 16 3.61 -17.79 7.63
N VAL A 17 4.43 -18.03 6.60
CA VAL A 17 5.62 -17.23 6.33
C VAL A 17 5.29 -15.80 5.89
N LEU A 18 4.05 -15.56 5.42
CA LEU A 18 3.58 -14.22 5.07
C LEU A 18 3.31 -13.33 6.30
N LEU A 19 3.27 -13.90 7.51
CA LEU A 19 3.21 -13.12 8.74
C LEU A 19 4.59 -12.54 9.05
N VAL A 20 4.80 -11.29 8.64
CA VAL A 20 6.10 -10.62 8.73
C VAL A 20 6.11 -9.48 9.76
N GLU A 21 7.27 -9.25 10.34
CA GLU A 21 7.51 -8.07 11.17
C GLU A 21 7.56 -6.81 10.32
N ARG A 22 6.93 -5.74 10.82
CA ARG A 22 6.90 -4.43 10.14
C ARG A 22 8.29 -3.85 9.86
N ALA A 23 9.27 -4.06 10.75
CA ALA A 23 10.58 -3.43 10.64
C ALA A 23 11.50 -4.15 9.63
N THR A 24 11.43 -5.47 9.58
CA THR A 24 12.36 -6.29 8.78
C THR A 24 11.74 -6.84 7.50
N GLU A 25 10.41 -6.81 7.40
CA GLU A 25 9.64 -7.44 6.32
C GLU A 25 10.04 -8.91 6.14
N LEU A 26 10.31 -9.57 7.26
CA LEU A 26 10.64 -10.99 7.39
C LEU A 26 9.76 -11.63 8.44
N PRO A 27 9.44 -12.93 8.31
CA PRO A 27 8.83 -13.66 9.40
C PRO A 27 9.74 -13.67 10.63
N SER A 28 9.15 -13.89 11.79
CA SER A 28 9.87 -14.08 13.05
C SER A 28 10.58 -15.44 13.06
N ASP A 29 11.45 -15.67 14.07
CA ASP A 29 12.17 -16.94 14.22
C ASP A 29 11.23 -18.16 14.31
N GLY A 30 9.95 -17.98 14.65
CA GLY A 30 8.94 -19.05 14.67
C GLY A 30 8.66 -19.70 13.30
N ALA A 31 9.05 -19.06 12.19
CA ALA A 31 8.98 -19.69 10.86
C ALA A 31 10.18 -20.62 10.57
N GLY A 32 11.23 -20.60 11.41
CA GLY A 32 12.52 -21.22 11.13
C GLY A 32 12.45 -22.73 10.94
N SER A 33 11.68 -23.44 11.77
CA SER A 33 11.47 -24.88 11.64
C SER A 33 10.79 -25.25 10.32
N TYR A 34 9.70 -24.57 9.96
CA TYR A 34 8.98 -24.80 8.70
C TYR A 34 9.87 -24.56 7.48
N LEU A 35 10.66 -23.48 7.48
CA LEU A 35 11.61 -23.16 6.41
C LEU A 35 12.75 -24.19 6.34
N ALA A 36 13.28 -24.61 7.49
CA ALA A 36 14.30 -25.64 7.55
C ALA A 36 13.83 -26.95 6.93
N ASP A 37 12.60 -27.36 7.26
CA ASP A 37 12.06 -28.65 6.87
C ASP A 37 11.64 -28.66 5.39
N ARG A 38 10.98 -27.59 4.91
CA ARG A 38 10.57 -27.46 3.50
C ARG A 38 11.76 -27.44 2.53
N TYR A 39 12.85 -26.77 2.91
CA TYR A 39 13.98 -26.52 2.00
C TYR A 39 15.25 -27.29 2.35
N ASN A 40 15.16 -28.24 3.29
CA ASN A 40 16.29 -29.01 3.79
C ASN A 40 17.47 -28.10 4.24
N GLN A 41 17.14 -27.08 5.04
CA GLN A 41 18.08 -26.08 5.56
C GLN A 41 18.16 -26.15 7.10
N PRO A 42 18.83 -27.16 7.69
CA PRO A 42 18.83 -27.40 9.13
C PRO A 42 19.36 -26.23 9.97
N LEU A 43 20.18 -25.35 9.39
CA LEU A 43 20.66 -24.12 10.03
C LEU A 43 19.52 -23.19 10.45
N LEU A 44 18.40 -23.20 9.72
CA LEU A 44 17.25 -22.32 9.98
C LEU A 44 16.41 -22.77 11.19
N ARG A 45 16.61 -24.01 11.67
CA ARG A 45 15.97 -24.51 12.89
C ARG A 45 16.63 -23.97 14.16
N GLN A 46 17.85 -23.43 14.06
CA GLN A 46 18.56 -22.89 15.21
C GLN A 46 17.86 -21.64 15.75
N GLU A 47 17.81 -21.49 17.07
CA GLU A 47 17.24 -20.30 17.72
C GLU A 47 17.94 -19.02 17.23
N GLY A 48 17.20 -17.97 16.88
CA GLY A 48 17.80 -16.74 16.34
C GLY A 48 18.48 -16.91 14.98
N ALA A 49 18.15 -17.95 14.21
CA ALA A 49 18.70 -18.17 12.86
C ALA A 49 18.48 -16.97 11.94
N LYS A 50 17.40 -16.20 12.11
CA LYS A 50 17.17 -14.95 11.36
C LYS A 50 18.32 -13.95 11.52
N GLY A 51 18.82 -13.79 12.74
CA GLY A 51 19.93 -12.91 13.06
C GLY A 51 21.30 -13.51 12.71
N ARG A 52 21.48 -14.82 12.92
CA ARG A 52 22.76 -15.51 12.64
C ARG A 52 23.01 -15.72 11.14
N TYR A 53 21.95 -15.98 10.37
CA TYR A 53 22.03 -16.32 8.94
C TYR A 53 21.10 -15.44 8.07
N PRO A 54 21.21 -14.10 8.12
CA PRO A 54 20.21 -13.20 7.55
C PRO A 54 20.03 -13.34 6.03
N LYS A 55 21.13 -13.60 5.29
CA LYS A 55 21.08 -13.83 3.83
C LYS A 55 20.37 -15.13 3.48
N LEU A 56 20.68 -16.21 4.19
CA LEU A 56 20.04 -17.52 3.99
C LEU A 56 18.56 -17.44 4.36
N TRP A 57 18.24 -16.84 5.51
CA TRP A 57 16.87 -16.62 5.97
C TRP A 57 16.04 -15.89 4.91
N ARG A 58 16.53 -14.73 4.42
CA ARG A 58 15.86 -13.95 3.36
C ARG A 58 15.65 -14.76 2.09
N ARG A 59 16.67 -15.48 1.62
CA ARG A 59 16.59 -16.30 0.40
C ARG A 59 15.51 -17.36 0.55
N VAL A 60 15.53 -18.12 1.64
CA VAL A 60 14.62 -19.25 1.86
C VAL A 60 13.19 -18.76 2.12
N PHE A 61 13.03 -17.68 2.87
CA PHE A 61 11.75 -16.98 2.99
C PHE A 61 11.19 -16.56 1.62
N ASN A 62 12.01 -15.94 0.75
CA ASN A 62 11.54 -15.49 -0.56
C ASN A 62 11.07 -16.67 -1.45
N MET A 63 11.73 -17.83 -1.36
CA MET A 63 11.28 -19.05 -2.02
C MET A 63 9.91 -19.50 -1.47
N ALA A 64 9.76 -19.53 -0.14
CA ALA A 64 8.52 -19.92 0.54
C ALA A 64 7.35 -19.00 0.22
N ALA A 65 7.56 -17.68 0.28
CA ALA A 65 6.57 -16.70 -0.11
C ALA A 65 6.23 -16.83 -1.60
N GLY A 66 7.22 -17.10 -2.45
CA GLY A 66 7.04 -17.37 -3.88
C GLY A 66 6.10 -18.54 -4.14
N GLU A 67 6.26 -19.67 -3.43
CA GLU A 67 5.34 -20.81 -3.52
C GLU A 67 3.90 -20.41 -3.15
N VAL A 68 3.72 -19.64 -2.08
CA VAL A 68 2.40 -19.17 -1.65
C VAL A 68 1.75 -18.28 -2.72
N TYR A 69 2.50 -17.35 -3.31
CA TYR A 69 1.98 -16.46 -4.37
C TYR A 69 1.75 -17.17 -5.70
N ALA A 70 2.52 -18.21 -6.03
CA ALA A 70 2.37 -18.99 -7.25
C ALA A 70 1.19 -19.98 -7.19
N THR A 71 0.64 -20.22 -5.99
CA THR A 71 -0.45 -21.17 -5.80
C THR A 71 -1.77 -20.56 -6.27
N PRO A 72 -2.47 -21.20 -7.24
CA PRO A 72 -3.71 -20.66 -7.79
C PRO A 72 -4.85 -20.69 -6.77
N GLU A 73 -5.84 -19.82 -6.96
CA GLU A 73 -7.00 -19.70 -6.07
C GLU A 73 -7.77 -21.01 -5.91
N SER A 74 -7.96 -21.75 -7.01
CA SER A 74 -8.62 -23.06 -6.99
C SER A 74 -7.92 -24.09 -6.10
N GLU A 75 -6.58 -24.05 -6.04
CA GLU A 75 -5.83 -24.93 -5.13
C GLU A 75 -5.98 -24.46 -3.67
N TRP A 76 -6.05 -23.16 -3.40
CA TRP A 76 -6.38 -22.66 -2.06
C TRP A 76 -7.79 -23.07 -1.61
N CYS A 77 -8.79 -22.99 -2.49
CA CYS A 77 -10.15 -23.46 -2.20
C CYS A 77 -10.16 -24.96 -1.90
N ARG A 78 -9.44 -25.76 -2.69
CA ARG A 78 -9.28 -27.21 -2.46
C ARG A 78 -8.59 -27.51 -1.13
N LEU A 79 -7.48 -26.84 -0.80
CA LEU A 79 -6.76 -27.03 0.45
C LEU A 79 -7.62 -26.64 1.67
N PHE A 80 -8.42 -25.59 1.54
CA PHE A 80 -9.38 -25.20 2.57
C PHE A 80 -10.45 -26.28 2.80
N GLN A 81 -11.06 -26.80 1.72
CA GLN A 81 -12.02 -27.89 1.80
C GLN A 81 -11.41 -29.15 2.43
N LEU A 82 -10.17 -29.50 2.07
CA LEU A 82 -9.48 -30.66 2.62
C LEU A 82 -9.20 -30.50 4.12
N ALA A 83 -8.78 -29.31 4.57
CA ALA A 83 -8.38 -29.09 5.97
C ALA A 83 -9.55 -28.80 6.92
N TYR A 84 -10.64 -28.22 6.42
CA TYR A 84 -11.76 -27.77 7.25
C TYR A 84 -13.09 -28.48 6.94
N ASN A 85 -13.14 -29.30 5.89
CA ASN A 85 -14.35 -29.94 5.41
C ASN A 85 -15.48 -28.94 5.05
N GLU A 86 -15.09 -27.73 4.64
CA GLU A 86 -15.98 -26.63 4.26
C GLU A 86 -15.64 -26.11 2.86
N ALA A 87 -16.64 -25.80 2.06
CA ALA A 87 -16.43 -25.31 0.70
C ALA A 87 -16.21 -23.79 0.71
N LEU A 88 -15.13 -23.34 0.06
CA LEU A 88 -14.91 -21.94 -0.27
C LEU A 88 -15.27 -21.73 -1.75
N ASP A 89 -16.28 -20.90 -2.02
CA ASP A 89 -16.71 -20.60 -3.38
C ASP A 89 -15.85 -19.47 -3.97
N GLU A 90 -15.29 -19.69 -5.17
CA GLU A 90 -14.50 -18.71 -5.91
C GLU A 90 -15.30 -17.42 -6.16
N GLN A 91 -16.63 -17.51 -6.36
CA GLN A 91 -17.47 -16.32 -6.53
C GLN A 91 -17.55 -15.49 -5.25
N GLN A 92 -17.63 -16.14 -4.09
CA GLN A 92 -17.62 -15.45 -2.79
C GLN A 92 -16.27 -14.78 -2.53
N VAL A 93 -15.16 -15.44 -2.90
CA VAL A 93 -13.81 -14.86 -2.81
C VAL A 93 -13.70 -13.61 -3.68
N GLU A 94 -14.14 -13.67 -4.93
CA GLU A 94 -14.09 -12.51 -5.83
C GLU A 94 -15.00 -11.37 -5.37
N GLN A 95 -16.21 -11.67 -4.90
CA GLN A 95 -17.12 -10.66 -4.32
C GLN A 95 -16.48 -9.95 -3.12
N GLU A 96 -15.84 -10.69 -2.22
CA GLU A 96 -15.13 -10.11 -1.07
C GLU A 96 -13.91 -9.29 -1.52
N ARG A 97 -13.17 -9.71 -2.55
CA ARG A 97 -12.08 -8.92 -3.15
C ARG A 97 -12.61 -7.59 -3.70
N GLN A 98 -13.73 -7.60 -4.41
CA GLN A 98 -14.35 -6.38 -4.94
C GLN A 98 -14.84 -5.47 -3.82
N ARG A 99 -15.50 -6.03 -2.80
CA ARG A 99 -15.92 -5.28 -1.62
C ARG A 99 -14.74 -4.58 -0.93
N ARG A 100 -13.59 -5.25 -0.80
CA ARG A 100 -12.37 -4.67 -0.22
C ARG A 100 -11.72 -3.59 -1.10
N LYS A 101 -12.07 -3.53 -2.38
CA LYS A 101 -11.63 -2.50 -3.32
C LYS A 101 -12.63 -1.34 -3.44
N ALA A 102 -13.81 -1.45 -2.85
CA ALA A 102 -14.82 -0.42 -2.91
C ALA A 102 -14.50 0.76 -1.98
N GLY A 103 -14.17 1.90 -2.59
CA GLY A 103 -14.11 3.20 -1.92
C GLY A 103 -15.50 3.80 -1.70
N THR A 104 -15.60 4.77 -0.80
CA THR A 104 -16.80 5.61 -0.61
C THR A 104 -16.64 7.01 -1.22
N GLU A 105 -15.40 7.45 -1.44
CA GLU A 105 -15.13 8.76 -2.02
C GLU A 105 -15.14 8.76 -3.56
N ASN A 106 -15.85 9.73 -4.13
CA ASN A 106 -15.77 10.08 -5.54
C ASN A 106 -14.63 11.08 -5.78
N ASP A 107 -13.44 10.56 -6.06
CA ASP A 107 -12.21 11.30 -6.38
C ASP A 107 -12.03 11.58 -7.88
N GLY A 108 -13.10 11.40 -8.67
CA GLY A 108 -13.13 11.76 -10.09
C GLY A 108 -12.35 10.84 -11.03
N ILE A 109 -12.06 9.59 -10.63
CA ILE A 109 -11.44 8.58 -11.50
C ILE A 109 -12.38 8.20 -12.67
N HIS A 110 -11.83 8.20 -13.89
CA HIS A 110 -12.55 8.09 -15.18
C HIS A 110 -13.23 6.73 -15.48
N HIS A 111 -13.30 5.79 -14.54
CA HIS A 111 -13.95 4.49 -14.79
C HIS A 111 -15.48 4.47 -14.55
N GLY A 112 -16.10 5.63 -14.33
CA GLY A 112 -17.55 5.80 -14.27
C GLY A 112 -17.94 7.27 -14.38
N ARG A 113 -19.15 7.56 -14.87
CA ARG A 113 -19.69 8.90 -15.21
C ARG A 113 -19.96 9.80 -13.99
N THR A 114 -19.30 9.58 -12.85
CA THR A 114 -19.49 10.36 -11.63
C THR A 114 -18.42 11.44 -11.51
N GLY A 115 -18.86 12.69 -11.38
CA GLY A 115 -17.95 13.80 -11.09
C GLY A 115 -17.33 13.67 -9.70
N GLU A 116 -16.24 14.41 -9.48
CA GLU A 116 -15.63 14.63 -8.18
C GLU A 116 -16.67 15.09 -7.14
N GLY A 117 -16.64 14.47 -5.95
CA GLY A 117 -17.55 14.79 -4.85
C GLY A 117 -17.31 16.20 -4.28
N PRO A 118 -18.33 16.85 -3.69
CA PRO A 118 -18.22 18.22 -3.22
C PRO A 118 -17.16 18.42 -2.11
N HIS A 119 -16.98 17.44 -1.22
CA HIS A 119 -15.99 17.54 -0.14
C HIS A 119 -14.55 17.37 -0.65
N HIS A 120 -14.32 16.40 -1.53
CA HIS A 120 -13.05 16.23 -2.22
C HIS A 120 -12.68 17.50 -3.01
N LYS A 121 -13.60 18.02 -3.81
CA LYS A 121 -13.42 19.27 -4.57
C LYS A 121 -13.08 20.46 -3.66
N ALA A 122 -13.82 20.64 -2.57
CA ALA A 122 -13.58 21.72 -1.62
C ALA A 122 -12.20 21.62 -0.97
N LEU A 123 -11.77 20.41 -0.59
CA LEU A 123 -10.45 20.17 -0.02
C LEU A 123 -9.34 20.44 -1.05
N ARG A 124 -9.45 19.92 -2.27
CA ARG A 124 -8.49 20.15 -3.37
C ARG A 124 -8.30 21.64 -3.65
N LEU A 125 -9.39 22.38 -3.81
CA LEU A 125 -9.34 23.82 -4.08
C LEU A 125 -8.74 24.61 -2.91
N TRP A 126 -9.01 24.20 -1.67
CA TRP A 126 -8.39 24.82 -0.50
C TRP A 126 -6.89 24.55 -0.43
N VAL A 127 -6.45 23.31 -0.68
CA VAL A 127 -5.03 22.93 -0.74
C VAL A 127 -4.31 23.74 -1.83
N HIS A 128 -4.92 23.85 -3.01
CA HIS A 128 -4.41 24.68 -4.11
C HIS A 128 -4.26 26.15 -3.72
N ALA A 129 -5.25 26.73 -3.05
CA ALA A 129 -5.24 28.14 -2.66
C ALA A 129 -4.36 28.44 -1.43
N ASN A 130 -3.98 27.43 -0.64
CA ASN A 130 -3.28 27.61 0.62
C ASN A 130 -1.98 26.78 0.77
N PRO A 131 -1.02 26.80 -0.17
CA PRO A 131 0.21 26.01 -0.04
C PRO A 131 0.96 26.25 1.27
N GLY A 132 1.08 27.51 1.70
CA GLY A 132 1.75 27.89 2.95
C GLY A 132 1.05 27.36 4.22
N ARG A 133 -0.28 27.19 4.19
CA ARG A 133 -1.02 26.57 5.32
C ARG A 133 -0.83 25.06 5.37
N VAL A 134 -0.58 24.42 4.22
CA VAL A 134 -0.23 23.00 4.18
C VAL A 134 1.15 22.80 4.81
N ARG A 135 2.16 23.54 4.34
CA ARG A 135 3.47 23.68 5.01
C ARG A 135 4.08 25.03 4.70
N GLN A 136 4.69 25.65 5.71
CA GLN A 136 5.33 26.97 5.56
C GLN A 136 6.35 27.02 4.40
N LYS A 137 7.10 25.93 4.17
CA LYS A 137 8.06 25.85 3.06
C LYS A 137 7.44 25.95 1.66
N PHE A 138 6.13 25.79 1.53
CA PHE A 138 5.41 25.94 0.27
C PHE A 138 4.74 27.31 0.12
N ALA A 139 4.95 28.25 1.04
CA ALA A 139 4.27 29.55 1.00
C ALA A 139 4.50 30.32 -0.33
N SER A 140 5.64 30.10 -0.99
CA SER A 140 5.96 30.70 -2.30
C SER A 140 5.76 29.74 -3.48
N ALA A 141 5.14 28.58 -3.28
CA ALA A 141 4.95 27.60 -4.34
C ALA A 141 3.89 28.08 -5.35
N VAL A 142 4.14 27.82 -6.63
CA VAL A 142 3.09 27.92 -7.66
C VAL A 142 2.27 26.64 -7.60
N ALA A 143 0.99 26.75 -7.27
CA ALA A 143 0.06 25.62 -7.24
C ALA A 143 -0.66 25.48 -8.58
N VAL A 144 -0.81 24.24 -9.05
CA VAL A 144 -1.63 23.87 -10.20
C VAL A 144 -2.57 22.77 -9.75
N THR A 145 -3.84 22.81 -10.13
CA THR A 145 -4.79 21.76 -9.79
C THR A 145 -5.09 20.88 -11.00
N GLU A 146 -5.48 19.62 -10.78
CA GLU A 146 -5.84 18.68 -11.83
C GLU A 146 -4.72 18.50 -12.88
N PHE A 147 -3.48 18.45 -12.40
CA PHE A 147 -2.30 18.32 -13.26
C PHE A 147 -2.23 16.92 -13.87
N VAL A 148 -2.26 16.84 -15.20
CA VAL A 148 -2.18 15.58 -15.93
C VAL A 148 -0.70 15.19 -16.12
N LEU A 149 -0.35 14.00 -15.63
CA LEU A 149 0.95 13.36 -15.83
C LEU A 149 1.03 12.75 -17.24
N ASP A 150 2.24 12.49 -17.73
CA ASP A 150 2.44 11.81 -19.02
C ASP A 150 1.94 10.35 -19.01
N SER A 151 1.74 9.77 -17.82
CA SER A 151 1.03 8.48 -17.64
C SER A 151 -0.50 8.59 -17.78
N ALA A 152 -1.02 9.77 -18.11
CA ALA A 152 -2.43 10.16 -18.16
C ALA A 152 -3.17 10.15 -16.80
N ASP A 153 -2.46 9.91 -15.70
CA ASP A 153 -2.99 10.11 -14.36
C ASP A 153 -3.14 11.60 -14.04
N ARG A 154 -4.11 11.93 -13.19
CA ARG A 154 -4.39 13.31 -12.78
C ARG A 154 -4.08 13.51 -11.31
N VAL A 155 -3.12 14.39 -11.02
CA VAL A 155 -2.78 14.82 -9.67
C VAL A 155 -3.75 15.90 -9.22
N ASP A 156 -4.27 15.79 -8.00
CA ASP A 156 -5.23 16.76 -7.46
C ASP A 156 -4.63 18.17 -7.38
N VAL A 157 -3.45 18.30 -6.77
CA VAL A 157 -2.68 19.55 -6.74
C VAL A 157 -1.19 19.26 -6.91
N LEU A 158 -0.52 20.05 -7.75
CA LEU A 158 0.94 20.06 -7.90
C LEU A 158 1.48 21.38 -7.38
N PHE A 159 2.37 21.33 -6.39
CA PHE A 159 3.16 22.48 -5.96
C PHE A 159 4.49 22.49 -6.71
N ARG A 160 4.80 23.62 -7.36
CA ARG A 160 6.12 23.90 -7.93
C ARG A 160 6.85 24.86 -7.00
N THR A 161 7.96 24.41 -6.44
CA THR A 161 8.83 25.19 -5.56
C THR A 161 10.12 25.56 -6.29
N GLY A 162 10.95 26.40 -5.67
CA GLY A 162 12.26 26.75 -6.25
C GLY A 162 13.22 25.56 -6.33
N ASP A 163 13.06 24.58 -5.44
CA ASP A 163 13.90 23.39 -5.31
C ASP A 163 13.31 22.13 -5.98
N GLY A 164 12.05 22.14 -6.42
CA GLY A 164 11.43 20.92 -6.88
C GLY A 164 9.95 20.99 -7.21
N VAL A 165 9.32 19.81 -7.17
CA VAL A 165 7.87 19.65 -7.29
C VAL A 165 7.34 18.72 -6.21
N VAL A 166 6.13 19.00 -5.72
CA VAL A 166 5.43 18.15 -4.76
C VAL A 166 4.04 17.84 -5.30
N ALA A 167 3.77 16.57 -5.57
CA ALA A 167 2.43 16.09 -5.86
C ALA A 167 1.62 15.99 -4.58
N VAL A 168 0.37 16.42 -4.61
CA VAL A 168 -0.55 16.36 -3.49
C VAL A 168 -1.78 15.59 -3.94
N GLU A 169 -2.06 14.49 -3.26
CA GLU A 169 -3.33 13.77 -3.33
C GLU A 169 -4.15 14.18 -2.11
N VAL A 170 -5.43 14.45 -2.31
CA VAL A 170 -6.36 14.80 -1.24
C VAL A 170 -7.34 13.67 -1.00
N LYS A 171 -7.69 13.43 0.25
CA LYS A 171 -8.76 12.51 0.66
C LYS A 171 -9.64 13.21 1.69
N SER A 172 -10.87 13.48 1.29
CA SER A 172 -11.84 14.18 2.12
C SER A 172 -12.37 13.29 3.24
N ARG A 173 -13.19 13.86 4.11
CA ARG A 173 -13.92 13.18 5.18
C ARG A 173 -14.87 12.07 4.72
N ASP A 174 -15.16 12.00 3.42
CA ASP A 174 -15.96 10.93 2.84
C ASP A 174 -15.12 9.66 2.55
N SER A 175 -13.80 9.74 2.75
CA SER A 175 -12.86 8.66 2.43
C SER A 175 -12.89 7.56 3.47
N ASN A 176 -13.18 6.34 3.04
CA ASN A 176 -13.00 5.17 3.88
C ASN A 176 -11.53 4.68 3.86
N LEU A 177 -11.26 3.57 4.54
CA LEU A 177 -9.93 2.99 4.60
C LEU A 177 -9.36 2.61 3.21
N VAL A 178 -10.22 2.17 2.30
CA VAL A 178 -9.84 1.80 0.93
C VAL A 178 -9.42 3.04 0.14
N ASP A 179 -10.16 4.15 0.29
CA ASP A 179 -9.83 5.44 -0.33
C ASP A 179 -8.50 5.99 0.19
N LEU A 180 -8.30 5.96 1.51
CA LEU A 180 -7.03 6.38 2.11
C LEU A 180 -5.86 5.55 1.59
N ARG A 181 -6.02 4.23 1.49
CA ARG A 181 -4.99 3.32 0.95
C ARG A 181 -4.70 3.63 -0.52
N ARG A 182 -5.75 3.85 -1.32
CA ARG A 182 -5.65 4.27 -2.73
C ARG A 182 -4.90 5.59 -2.85
N GLY A 183 -5.17 6.56 -1.97
CA GLY A 183 -4.46 7.84 -1.92
C GLY A 183 -2.96 7.70 -1.69
N VAL A 184 -2.52 6.77 -0.83
CA VAL A 184 -1.09 6.49 -0.65
C VAL A 184 -0.47 5.92 -1.94
N PHE A 185 -1.15 4.99 -2.61
CA PHE A 185 -0.67 4.42 -3.88
C PHE A 185 -0.62 5.46 -5.00
N GLN A 186 -1.58 6.38 -5.05
CA GLN A 186 -1.57 7.53 -5.94
C GLN A 186 -0.32 8.40 -5.68
N CYS A 187 -0.03 8.74 -4.41
CA CYS A 187 1.19 9.48 -4.06
C CYS A 187 2.48 8.78 -4.55
N ILE A 188 2.58 7.46 -4.35
CA ILE A 188 3.73 6.66 -4.81
C ILE A 188 3.87 6.74 -6.33
N LYS A 189 2.75 6.52 -7.05
CA LYS A 189 2.70 6.57 -8.51
C LYS A 189 3.08 7.95 -9.03
N TYR A 190 2.50 9.01 -8.50
CA TYR A 190 2.76 10.38 -8.95
C TYR A 190 4.21 10.77 -8.72
N ARG A 191 4.79 10.44 -7.55
CA ARG A 191 6.21 10.70 -7.29
C ARG A 191 7.10 10.01 -8.31
N ALA A 192 6.86 8.72 -8.57
CA ALA A 192 7.67 7.95 -9.52
C ALA A 192 7.54 8.47 -10.95
N VAL A 193 6.32 8.81 -11.39
CA VAL A 193 6.07 9.33 -12.76
C VAL A 193 6.66 10.72 -12.91
N LEU A 194 6.50 11.62 -11.93
CA LEU A 194 7.11 12.95 -11.97
C LEU A 194 8.64 12.90 -11.99
N GLN A 195 9.24 11.95 -11.26
CA GLN A 195 10.68 11.69 -11.33
C GLN A 195 11.09 11.26 -12.75
N ALA A 196 10.33 10.37 -13.38
CA ALA A 196 10.63 9.92 -14.74
C ALA A 196 10.38 10.99 -15.83
N MET A 197 9.43 11.90 -15.61
CA MET A 197 9.12 13.02 -16.52
C MET A 197 10.20 14.11 -16.50
N ASP A 198 10.96 14.24 -15.42
CA ASP A 198 12.05 15.21 -15.33
C ASP A 198 13.37 14.57 -15.79
N ILE A 199 13.94 15.07 -16.88
CA ILE A 199 15.19 14.55 -17.46
C ILE A 199 16.44 14.86 -16.61
N ARG A 200 16.29 15.63 -15.52
CA ARG A 200 17.38 15.97 -14.60
C ARG A 200 17.38 15.03 -13.41
N ASP A 201 18.54 14.48 -13.09
CA ASP A 201 18.69 13.49 -12.01
C ASP A 201 18.63 14.09 -10.60
N ASP A 202 18.83 15.40 -10.43
CA ASP A 202 19.05 16.05 -9.12
C ASP A 202 17.83 16.79 -8.58
N ARG A 203 16.71 16.82 -9.32
CA ARG A 203 15.55 17.60 -8.89
C ARG A 203 14.80 16.91 -7.76
N PHE A 204 14.45 17.70 -6.74
CA PHE A 204 13.59 17.21 -5.67
C PHE A 204 12.17 16.95 -6.21
N VAL A 205 11.72 15.70 -6.11
CA VAL A 205 10.34 15.28 -6.41
C VAL A 205 9.80 14.54 -5.22
N ASP A 206 8.69 15.02 -4.67
CA ASP A 206 8.03 14.42 -3.52
C ASP A 206 6.52 14.28 -3.75
N ALA A 207 5.88 13.51 -2.89
CA ALA A 207 4.43 13.42 -2.84
C ALA A 207 3.92 13.45 -1.41
N MET A 208 2.69 13.94 -1.25
CA MET A 208 2.02 13.94 0.03
C MET A 208 0.54 13.61 -0.06
N LEU A 209 0.06 12.99 1.01
CA LEU A 209 -1.35 12.79 1.25
C LEU A 209 -1.86 13.90 2.16
N VAL A 210 -2.93 14.58 1.75
CA VAL A 210 -3.67 15.51 2.60
C VAL A 210 -5.02 14.90 2.96
N THR A 211 -5.36 14.87 4.24
CA THR A 211 -6.65 14.36 4.71
C THR A 211 -7.40 15.38 5.54
N GLU A 212 -8.72 15.20 5.64
CA GLU A 212 -9.56 15.93 6.60
C GLU A 212 -9.67 15.23 7.96
N GLU A 213 -9.45 13.92 7.99
CA GLU A 213 -9.54 13.10 9.19
C GLU A 213 -8.18 12.50 9.58
N ALA A 214 -8.05 12.16 10.86
CA ALA A 214 -6.86 11.50 11.37
C ALA A 214 -6.67 10.13 10.71
N LEU A 215 -5.41 9.77 10.44
CA LEU A 215 -5.10 8.53 9.75
C LEU A 215 -5.26 7.30 10.66
N PRO A 216 -5.90 6.22 10.17
CA PRO A 216 -5.80 4.92 10.81
C PRO A 216 -4.34 4.45 10.92
N GLY A 217 -4.06 3.61 11.91
CA GLY A 217 -2.71 3.12 12.19
C GLY A 217 -2.06 2.42 10.98
N GLU A 218 -2.82 1.63 10.24
CA GLU A 218 -2.33 0.95 9.03
C GLU A 218 -1.94 1.89 7.89
N ILE A 219 -2.68 2.99 7.69
CA ILE A 219 -2.35 3.99 6.66
C ILE A 219 -1.10 4.77 7.07
N SER A 220 -1.00 5.13 8.36
CA SER A 220 0.20 5.74 8.92
C SER A 220 1.43 4.85 8.74
N VAL A 221 1.27 3.53 8.87
CA VAL A 221 2.33 2.55 8.60
C VAL A 221 2.76 2.59 7.14
N LEU A 222 1.79 2.57 6.22
CA LEU A 222 2.02 2.53 4.79
C LEU A 222 2.73 3.80 4.30
N LEU A 223 2.29 4.98 4.76
CA LEU A 223 2.94 6.26 4.47
C LEU A 223 4.40 6.27 4.91
N LYS A 224 4.67 5.82 6.15
CA LYS A 224 6.04 5.74 6.68
C LYS A 224 6.92 4.80 5.86
N LYS A 225 6.40 3.63 5.49
CA LYS A 225 7.12 2.64 4.67
C LYS A 225 7.57 3.24 3.33
N HIS A 226 6.69 4.00 2.68
CA HIS A 226 6.98 4.61 1.38
C HIS A 226 7.52 6.03 1.46
N GLN A 227 7.83 6.53 2.65
CA GLN A 227 8.34 7.90 2.86
C GLN A 227 7.44 8.94 2.20
N ILE A 228 6.12 8.77 2.32
CA ILE A 228 5.14 9.74 1.83
C ILE A 228 4.73 10.61 3.01
N SER A 229 4.77 11.91 2.79
CA SER A 229 4.48 12.87 3.84
C SER A 229 2.96 13.09 3.98
N HIS A 230 2.51 13.50 5.17
CA HIS A 230 1.08 13.72 5.45
C HIS A 230 0.82 15.11 6.02
N PHE A 231 -0.38 15.62 5.77
CA PHE A 231 -0.92 16.81 6.41
C PHE A 231 -2.41 16.62 6.71
N LEU A 232 -2.82 16.96 7.94
CA LEU A 232 -4.20 16.99 8.36
C LEU A 232 -4.76 18.41 8.15
N ALA A 233 -5.62 18.58 7.15
CA ALA A 233 -6.26 19.84 6.86
C ALA A 233 -7.39 20.13 7.85
N PRO A 234 -7.64 21.40 8.20
CA PRO A 234 -8.77 21.76 9.04
C PRO A 234 -10.10 21.49 8.32
N MET A 235 -11.10 21.02 9.07
CA MET A 235 -12.48 20.84 8.59
C MET A 235 -13.14 22.19 8.26
N ASN A 236 -12.87 23.21 9.07
CA ASN A 236 -13.36 24.57 8.87
C ASN A 236 -12.26 25.39 8.18
N ARG A 237 -12.55 25.81 6.94
CA ARG A 237 -11.58 26.42 6.02
C ARG A 237 -11.79 27.91 5.76
N ASN A 238 -12.73 28.52 6.49
CA ASN A 238 -12.99 29.96 6.47
C ASN A 238 -11.75 30.76 6.89
#